data_AF-A0AAW0PER3-F1
#
_entry.id   AF-A0AAW0PER3-F1
#
_cell.length_a   1.000
_cell.length_b   1.000
_cell.length_c   1.000
_cell.angle_alpha   90.00
_cell.angle_beta   90.00
_cell.angle_gamma   90.00
#
_symmetry.space_group_name_H-M   'P 1'
#
loop_
_entity.id
_entity.type
_entity.pdbx_description
1 polymer ?
#
loop_
_entity_poly.entity_id
_entity_poly.type
_entity_poly.pdbx_seq_one_letter_code
_entity_poly.pdbx_strand_id
1 'polypeptide(L)'
;MSPRRSSAGEREDEPGEHTEWKQHRQAVLKRIEHFLHSQSSDQSDLPDFCDFINKASWERCVQGLHEKPSLKPAPVVFLLDDNFYYPSMRYEVYQLARKHSLGFCQIFLHCDLETCIRRNQKRAEPVSSEVMEEMERRFEPPNAQKNIWEQNSIRISTTDRLDSADISVGFDLVCAEKPAEPDRRRHRAKGRRLTE
;
A
#
# COMPACT_ATOMS: atom_id res chain seq x y z
N MET A 1 43.22 -38.31 12.03
CA MET A 1 43.27 -36.89 11.61
C MET A 1 41.96 -36.56 10.94
N SER A 2 41.05 -35.89 11.66
CA SER A 2 39.74 -35.49 11.16
C SER A 2 39.83 -34.18 10.38
N PRO A 3 39.16 -34.01 9.24
CA PRO A 3 39.05 -32.70 8.60
C PRO A 3 37.98 -31.86 9.29
N ARG A 4 38.32 -30.59 9.56
CA ARG A 4 37.47 -29.59 10.19
C ARG A 4 36.30 -29.22 9.27
N ARG A 5 35.10 -29.13 9.86
CA ARG A 5 33.90 -28.50 9.27
C ARG A 5 34.23 -27.06 8.89
N SER A 6 33.98 -26.68 7.63
CA SER A 6 33.78 -25.27 7.28
C SER A 6 32.35 -24.90 7.63
N SER A 7 32.19 -23.97 8.56
CA SER A 7 30.93 -23.28 8.84
C SER A 7 30.53 -22.46 7.62
N ALA A 8 29.40 -22.79 7.02
CA ALA A 8 28.70 -21.88 6.11
C ALA A 8 28.37 -20.61 6.91
N GLY A 9 28.99 -19.49 6.53
CA GLY A 9 28.65 -18.19 7.09
C GLY A 9 27.21 -17.86 6.71
N GLU A 10 26.38 -17.71 7.73
CA GLU A 10 25.12 -16.98 7.65
C GLU A 10 25.47 -15.57 7.16
N ARG A 11 25.04 -15.23 5.94
CA ARG A 11 25.08 -13.84 5.49
C ARG A 11 24.00 -13.12 6.30
N GLU A 12 24.43 -12.39 7.31
CA GLU A 12 23.60 -11.42 8.02
C GLU A 12 23.17 -10.34 7.01
N ASP A 13 21.86 -10.18 6.82
CA ASP A 13 21.28 -9.16 5.95
C ASP A 13 21.65 -7.74 6.46
N GLU A 14 22.22 -6.92 5.58
CA GLU A 14 22.61 -5.53 5.86
C GLU A 14 21.39 -4.70 6.33
N PRO A 15 21.44 -4.05 7.51
CA PRO A 15 20.27 -3.37 8.12
C PRO A 15 19.71 -2.15 7.35
N GLY A 16 20.39 -1.68 6.30
CA GLY A 16 20.09 -0.41 5.62
C GLY A 16 18.96 -0.48 4.59
N GLU A 17 18.97 -1.46 3.68
CA GLU A 17 18.09 -1.49 2.50
C GLU A 17 16.61 -1.73 2.85
N HIS A 18 16.34 -2.46 3.94
CA HIS A 18 14.96 -2.70 4.37
C HIS A 18 14.25 -1.45 4.93
N THR A 19 15.00 -0.39 5.24
CA THR A 19 14.42 0.84 5.80
C THR A 19 13.93 1.81 4.72
N GLU A 20 14.57 1.82 3.56
CA GLU A 20 14.32 2.84 2.54
C GLU A 20 12.95 2.67 1.86
N TRP A 21 12.60 1.47 1.40
CA TRP A 21 11.28 1.21 0.79
C TRP A 21 10.14 1.48 1.78
N LYS A 22 10.38 1.21 3.07
CA LYS A 22 9.40 1.45 4.13
C LYS A 22 9.20 2.95 4.33
N GLN A 23 10.28 3.72 4.35
CA GLN A 23 10.24 5.18 4.43
C GLN A 23 9.54 5.78 3.21
N HIS A 24 9.83 5.29 1.99
CA HIS A 24 9.12 5.69 0.76
C HIS A 24 7.61 5.47 0.87
N ARG A 25 7.17 4.26 1.28
CA ARG A 25 5.74 3.97 1.45
C ARG A 25 5.09 4.89 2.49
N GLN A 26 5.76 5.11 3.62
CA GLN A 26 5.27 6.04 4.66
C GLN A 26 5.18 7.47 4.16
N ALA A 27 6.14 7.93 3.35
CA ALA A 27 6.10 9.25 2.73
C ALA A 27 4.87 9.39 1.82
N VAL A 28 4.59 8.38 0.97
CA VAL A 28 3.42 8.38 0.08
C VAL A 28 2.12 8.50 0.87
N LEU A 29 1.95 7.70 1.93
CA LEU A 29 0.75 7.75 2.77
C LEU A 29 0.60 9.08 3.50
N LYS A 30 1.68 9.66 4.03
CA LYS A 30 1.66 11.00 4.63
C LYS A 30 1.30 12.09 3.62
N ARG A 31 1.74 11.94 2.36
CA ARG A 31 1.45 12.90 1.30
C ARG A 31 -0.03 12.86 0.89
N ILE A 32 -0.60 11.66 0.76
CA ILE A 32 -2.04 11.47 0.56
C ILE A 32 -2.81 12.04 1.75
N GLU A 33 -2.39 11.73 2.98
CA GLU A 33 -3.01 12.27 4.17
C GLU A 33 -3.00 13.80 4.18
N HIS A 34 -1.87 14.43 3.85
CA HIS A 34 -1.78 15.88 3.77
C HIS A 34 -2.72 16.45 2.71
N PHE A 35 -2.80 15.84 1.53
CA PHE A 35 -3.73 16.25 0.47
C PHE A 35 -5.19 16.24 0.93
N LEU A 36 -5.57 15.28 1.76
CA LEU A 36 -6.93 15.21 2.32
C LEU A 36 -7.20 16.35 3.32
N HIS A 37 -6.17 16.86 4.01
CA HIS A 37 -6.30 17.98 4.97
C HIS A 37 -6.17 19.36 4.32
N SER A 38 -5.36 19.50 3.27
CA SER A 38 -5.01 20.77 2.64
C SER A 38 -6.17 21.45 1.89
N GLN A 39 -7.34 20.81 1.83
CA GLN A 39 -8.60 21.50 1.51
C GLN A 39 -9.09 22.46 2.62
N SER A 40 -8.43 22.49 3.79
CA SER A 40 -8.96 23.18 5.00
C SER A 40 -8.00 24.09 5.78
N SER A 41 -6.66 24.05 5.62
CA SER A 41 -5.75 24.94 6.37
C SER A 41 -4.29 24.96 5.86
N ASP A 42 -3.56 25.99 6.30
CA ASP A 42 -2.22 26.48 5.96
C ASP A 42 -1.10 25.42 5.73
N GLN A 43 -0.29 25.63 4.67
CA GLN A 43 0.73 24.68 4.16
C GLN A 43 2.13 24.87 4.80
N SER A 44 2.23 25.66 5.88
CA SER A 44 3.49 26.17 6.42
C SER A 44 4.29 25.18 7.30
N ASP A 45 3.69 24.08 7.76
CA ASP A 45 4.31 23.09 8.69
C ASP A 45 4.70 21.75 8.04
N LEU A 46 4.96 21.72 6.73
CA LEU A 46 5.26 20.46 6.03
C LEU A 46 6.67 19.94 6.34
N PRO A 47 6.82 18.68 6.80
CA PRO A 47 8.10 17.98 6.73
C PRO A 47 8.56 17.94 5.28
N ASP A 48 9.84 18.20 5.02
CA ASP A 48 10.38 18.06 3.68
C ASP A 48 10.38 16.58 3.30
N PHE A 49 9.45 16.18 2.44
CA PHE A 49 9.36 14.84 1.89
C PHE A 49 10.06 14.72 0.53
N CYS A 50 10.73 15.78 0.06
CA CYS A 50 11.40 15.77 -1.24
C CYS A 50 12.48 14.70 -1.33
N ASP A 51 13.02 14.27 -0.19
CA ASP A 51 14.00 13.19 -0.11
C ASP A 51 13.43 11.81 -0.50
N PHE A 52 12.10 11.63 -0.40
CA PHE A 52 11.44 10.33 -0.65
C PHE A 52 10.37 10.39 -1.74
N ILE A 53 9.94 11.57 -2.16
CA ILE A 53 8.93 11.72 -3.21
C ILE A 53 9.40 12.78 -4.18
N ASN A 54 9.42 12.42 -5.47
CA ASN A 54 9.64 13.38 -6.52
C ASN A 54 8.50 14.42 -6.54
N LYS A 55 8.81 15.63 -6.07
CA LYS A 55 7.87 16.75 -5.96
C LYS A 55 7.13 17.05 -7.28
N ALA A 56 7.86 17.10 -8.39
CA ALA A 56 7.27 17.39 -9.70
C ALA A 56 6.25 16.32 -10.15
N SER A 57 6.51 15.05 -9.83
CA SER A 57 5.59 13.95 -10.13
C SER A 57 4.33 14.03 -9.28
N TRP A 58 4.46 14.34 -7.99
CA TRP A 58 3.31 14.59 -7.13
C TRP A 58 2.46 15.77 -7.62
N GLU A 59 3.09 16.91 -7.90
CA GLU A 59 2.40 18.10 -8.40
C GLU A 59 1.62 17.81 -9.68
N ARG A 60 2.21 17.05 -10.61
CA ARG A 60 1.53 16.60 -11.83
C ARG A 60 0.28 15.77 -11.53
N CYS A 61 0.33 14.88 -10.54
CA CYS A 61 -0.81 14.05 -10.16
C CYS A 61 -1.98 14.87 -9.59
N VAL A 62 -1.69 15.94 -8.85
CA VAL A 62 -2.73 16.74 -8.16
C VAL A 62 -3.13 18.02 -8.90
N GLN A 63 -2.37 18.44 -9.92
CA GLN A 63 -2.58 19.71 -10.63
C GLN A 63 -4.04 19.89 -11.10
N GLY A 64 -4.63 18.86 -11.72
CA GLY A 64 -6.01 18.90 -12.21
C GLY A 64 -7.09 18.83 -11.12
N LEU A 65 -6.72 18.51 -9.88
CA LEU A 65 -7.64 18.47 -8.74
C LEU A 65 -7.75 19.81 -8.01
N HIS A 66 -6.81 20.74 -8.25
CA HIS A 66 -6.80 22.09 -7.66
C HIS A 66 -7.58 23.12 -8.48
N GLU A 67 -8.09 22.74 -9.67
CA GLU A 67 -8.92 23.61 -10.50
C GLU A 67 -10.33 23.80 -9.89
N LYS A 68 -10.96 24.95 -10.17
CA LYS A 68 -12.20 25.41 -9.51
C LYS A 68 -13.23 24.27 -9.36
N PRO A 69 -13.86 24.12 -8.17
CA PRO A 69 -14.85 23.08 -7.95
C PRO A 69 -15.97 23.22 -8.97
N SER A 70 -16.12 22.21 -9.83
CA SER A 70 -17.32 22.06 -10.63
C SER A 70 -18.52 21.88 -9.71
N LEU A 71 -19.72 22.20 -10.20
CA LEU A 71 -20.98 22.04 -9.45
C LEU A 71 -21.21 20.59 -8.96
N LYS A 72 -20.50 19.61 -9.53
CA LYS A 72 -20.42 18.22 -9.09
C LYS A 72 -18.98 17.71 -9.27
N PRO A 73 -18.12 17.77 -8.23
CA PRO A 73 -16.77 17.23 -8.33
C PRO A 73 -16.83 15.72 -8.60
N ALA A 74 -16.03 15.26 -9.56
CA ALA A 74 -15.90 13.83 -9.83
C ALA A 74 -15.23 13.14 -8.64
N PRO A 75 -15.54 11.86 -8.36
CA PRO A 75 -14.85 11.12 -7.32
C PRO A 75 -13.35 11.01 -7.65
N VAL A 76 -12.51 11.27 -6.64
CA VAL A 76 -11.06 11.10 -6.74
C VAL A 76 -10.70 9.71 -6.21
N VAL A 77 -9.91 8.96 -6.97
CA VAL A 77 -9.43 7.63 -6.59
C VAL A 77 -7.91 7.67 -6.46
N PHE A 78 -7.41 7.22 -5.31
CA PHE A 78 -5.99 6.94 -5.12
C PHE A 78 -5.72 5.48 -5.46
N LEU A 79 -5.00 5.24 -6.56
CA LEU A 79 -4.51 3.92 -6.91
C LEU A 79 -3.06 3.79 -6.42
N LEU A 80 -2.81 2.85 -5.51
CA LEU A 80 -1.48 2.52 -5.04
C LEU A 80 -1.02 1.25 -5.75
N ASP A 81 -0.02 1.37 -6.62
CA ASP A 81 0.59 0.25 -7.34
C ASP A 81 1.88 -0.17 -6.62
N ASP A 82 1.79 -1.26 -5.86
CA ASP A 82 2.86 -1.83 -5.05
C ASP A 82 2.62 -3.34 -4.92
N ASN A 83 3.65 -4.11 -4.58
CA ASN A 83 3.50 -5.55 -4.38
C ASN A 83 2.67 -5.92 -3.15
N PHE A 84 2.56 -5.00 -2.18
CA PHE A 84 1.81 -5.18 -0.93
C PHE A 84 1.99 -6.56 -0.28
N TYR A 85 3.25 -6.98 -0.22
CA TYR A 85 3.66 -8.34 0.05
C TYR A 85 3.19 -8.89 1.40
N TYR A 86 3.19 -8.06 2.45
CA TYR A 86 2.75 -8.42 3.79
C TYR A 86 1.41 -7.76 4.17
N PRO A 87 0.60 -8.38 5.05
CA PRO A 87 -0.66 -7.79 5.50
C PRO A 87 -0.45 -6.46 6.24
N SER A 88 0.69 -6.31 6.94
CA SER A 88 1.04 -5.04 7.61
C SER A 88 1.17 -3.87 6.63
N MET A 89 1.68 -4.11 5.42
CA MET A 89 1.79 -3.08 4.38
C MET A 89 0.41 -2.62 3.91
N ARG A 90 -0.52 -3.57 3.70
CA ARG A 90 -1.91 -3.28 3.31
C ARG A 90 -2.69 -2.61 4.43
N TYR A 91 -2.43 -3.02 5.68
CA TYR A 91 -3.13 -2.50 6.84
C TYR A 91 -2.83 -1.01 7.09
N GLU A 92 -1.63 -0.52 6.78
CA GLU A 92 -1.31 0.92 6.86
C GLU A 92 -2.19 1.75 5.92
N VAL A 93 -2.47 1.25 4.71
CA VAL A 93 -3.38 1.88 3.74
C VAL A 93 -4.82 1.85 4.26
N TYR A 94 -5.28 0.69 4.75
CA TYR A 94 -6.60 0.55 5.34
C TYR A 94 -6.81 1.50 6.52
N GLN A 95 -5.80 1.66 7.39
CA GLN A 95 -5.87 2.60 8.51
C GLN A 95 -6.05 4.04 8.04
N LEU A 96 -5.34 4.46 7.00
CA LEU A 96 -5.49 5.79 6.42
C LEU A 96 -6.90 6.00 5.86
N ALA A 97 -7.40 5.03 5.07
CA ALA A 97 -8.75 5.09 4.52
C ALA A 97 -9.82 5.16 5.62
N ARG A 98 -9.67 4.34 6.67
CA ARG A 98 -10.54 4.34 7.85
C ARG A 98 -10.49 5.65 8.62
N LYS A 99 -9.31 6.24 8.81
CA LYS A 99 -9.11 7.50 9.53
C LYS A 99 -9.85 8.66 8.86
N HIS A 100 -9.90 8.65 7.53
CA HIS A 100 -10.49 9.72 6.70
C HIS A 100 -11.83 9.33 6.06
N SER A 101 -12.45 8.22 6.51
CA SER A 101 -13.74 7.74 6.00
C SER A 101 -13.80 7.59 4.47
N LEU A 102 -12.69 7.16 3.86
CA LEU A 102 -12.53 6.91 2.43
C LEU A 102 -12.97 5.50 2.06
N GLY A 103 -13.47 5.30 0.84
CA GLY A 103 -13.65 3.95 0.30
C GLY A 103 -12.32 3.20 0.18
N PHE A 104 -12.33 1.89 0.42
CA PHE A 104 -11.13 1.05 0.36
C PHE A 104 -11.42 -0.30 -0.28
N CYS A 105 -10.58 -0.68 -1.24
CA CYS A 105 -10.59 -1.99 -1.88
C CYS A 105 -9.16 -2.43 -2.18
N GLN A 106 -8.92 -3.74 -2.12
CA GLN A 106 -7.69 -4.39 -2.55
C GLN A 106 -7.95 -5.11 -3.86
N ILE A 107 -7.04 -4.96 -4.83
CA ILE A 107 -7.06 -5.71 -6.08
C ILE A 107 -5.86 -6.66 -6.06
N PHE A 108 -6.14 -7.95 -5.89
CA PHE A 108 -5.12 -9.00 -5.91
C PHE A 108 -5.01 -9.59 -7.32
N LEU A 109 -4.01 -9.12 -8.06
CA LEU A 109 -3.63 -9.65 -9.36
C LEU A 109 -2.83 -10.94 -9.19
N HIS A 110 -3.33 -12.05 -9.73
CA HIS A 110 -2.72 -13.36 -9.56
C HIS A 110 -2.33 -14.00 -10.90
N CYS A 111 -1.12 -14.57 -10.98
CA CYS A 111 -0.68 -15.55 -11.98
C CYS A 111 0.03 -16.70 -11.28
N ASP A 112 0.13 -17.86 -11.94
CA ASP A 112 1.05 -18.91 -11.53
C ASP A 112 2.51 -18.44 -11.65
N LEU A 113 3.38 -18.93 -10.75
CA LEU A 113 4.79 -18.53 -10.67
C LEU A 113 5.53 -18.71 -12.01
N GLU A 114 5.26 -19.80 -12.74
CA GLU A 114 5.88 -20.05 -14.05
C GLU A 114 5.56 -18.94 -15.05
N THR A 115 4.28 -18.53 -15.13
CA THR A 115 3.85 -17.39 -15.93
C THR A 115 4.50 -16.09 -15.48
N CYS A 116 4.58 -15.85 -14.17
CA CYS A 116 5.18 -14.65 -13.64
C CYS A 116 6.71 -14.59 -13.96
N ILE A 117 7.45 -15.70 -13.85
CA ILE A 117 8.87 -15.84 -14.25
C ILE A 117 9.04 -15.57 -15.75
N ARG A 118 8.22 -16.21 -16.60
CA ARG A 118 8.26 -16.01 -18.06
C ARG A 118 8.00 -14.56 -18.47
N ARG A 119 7.15 -13.84 -17.73
CA ARG A 119 6.91 -12.39 -17.95
C ARG A 119 8.09 -11.55 -17.47
N ASN A 120 8.63 -11.87 -16.30
CA ASN A 120 9.77 -11.18 -15.71
C ASN A 120 11.01 -11.22 -16.62
N GLN A 121 11.30 -12.37 -17.26
CA GLN A 121 12.40 -12.54 -18.22
C GLN A 121 12.34 -11.60 -19.43
N LYS A 122 11.19 -10.97 -19.72
CA LYS A 122 11.01 -10.02 -20.82
C LYS A 122 11.22 -8.56 -20.40
N ARG A 123 11.45 -8.29 -19.11
CA ARG A 123 11.71 -6.94 -18.59
C ARG A 123 13.13 -6.51 -18.95
N ALA A 124 13.35 -5.20 -19.01
CA ALA A 124 14.70 -4.65 -19.21
C ALA A 124 15.65 -5.05 -18.07
N GLU A 125 15.13 -5.07 -16.84
CA GLU A 125 15.84 -5.47 -15.62
C GLU A 125 15.05 -6.59 -14.93
N PRO A 126 15.28 -7.87 -15.29
CA PRO A 126 14.60 -9.00 -14.69
C PRO A 126 15.13 -9.28 -13.28
N VAL A 127 14.23 -9.66 -12.37
CA VAL A 127 14.59 -10.22 -11.06
C VAL A 127 15.01 -11.69 -11.22
N SER A 128 15.90 -12.24 -10.39
CA SER A 128 16.30 -13.65 -10.50
C SER A 128 15.13 -14.59 -10.15
N SER A 129 15.12 -15.80 -10.75
CA SER A 129 14.06 -16.78 -10.49
C SER A 129 14.04 -17.21 -9.02
N GLU A 130 15.21 -17.33 -8.39
CA GLU A 130 15.35 -17.71 -6.98
C GLU A 130 14.70 -16.67 -6.05
N VAL A 131 14.86 -15.38 -6.37
CA VAL A 131 14.17 -14.31 -5.63
C VAL A 131 12.66 -14.41 -5.84
N MET A 132 12.19 -14.69 -7.06
CA MET A 132 10.76 -14.84 -7.33
C MET A 132 10.14 -16.05 -6.61
N GLU A 133 10.84 -17.19 -6.58
CA GLU A 133 10.43 -18.38 -5.83
C GLU A 133 10.35 -18.09 -4.33
N GLU A 134 11.33 -17.38 -3.79
CA GLU A 134 11.33 -16.98 -2.39
C GLU A 134 10.20 -15.97 -2.09
N MET A 135 9.91 -15.07 -3.03
CA MET A 135 8.78 -14.16 -2.95
C MET A 135 7.44 -14.92 -2.94
N GLU A 136 7.24 -15.89 -3.82
CA GLU A 136 6.03 -16.73 -3.81
C GLU A 136 5.87 -17.44 -2.46
N ARG A 137 6.97 -17.98 -1.93
CA ARG A 137 6.98 -18.76 -0.69
C ARG A 137 6.60 -17.97 0.55
N ARG A 138 6.97 -16.68 0.66
CA ARG A 138 6.59 -15.85 1.82
C ARG A 138 5.44 -14.88 1.55
N PHE A 139 4.91 -14.82 0.34
CA PHE A 139 3.80 -13.93 0.01
C PHE A 139 2.56 -14.28 0.85
N GLU A 140 1.95 -13.26 1.46
CA GLU A 140 0.74 -13.42 2.26
C GLU A 140 -0.47 -12.82 1.51
N PRO A 141 -1.25 -13.63 0.77
CA PRO A 141 -2.39 -13.11 0.02
C PRO A 141 -3.44 -12.49 0.96
N PRO A 142 -4.27 -11.55 0.46
CA PRO A 142 -5.40 -11.04 1.22
C PRO A 142 -6.29 -12.16 1.76
N ASN A 143 -6.62 -12.10 3.04
CA ASN A 143 -7.35 -13.16 3.73
C ASN A 143 -8.38 -12.59 4.70
N ALA A 144 -9.62 -12.43 4.20
CA ALA A 144 -10.75 -11.91 4.98
C ALA A 144 -11.13 -12.78 6.20
N GLN A 145 -10.81 -14.07 6.19
CA GLN A 145 -11.08 -14.97 7.32
C GLN A 145 -10.11 -14.71 8.49
N LYS A 146 -8.85 -14.41 8.19
CA LYS A 146 -7.83 -14.05 9.18
C LYS A 146 -7.94 -12.59 9.61
N ASN A 147 -8.22 -11.71 8.63
CA ASN A 147 -8.22 -10.27 8.76
C ASN A 147 -9.53 -9.70 8.20
N ILE A 148 -10.52 -9.47 9.06
CA ILE A 148 -11.85 -8.97 8.62
C ILE A 148 -11.74 -7.65 7.82
N TRP A 149 -10.72 -6.83 8.09
CA TRP A 149 -10.48 -5.58 7.35
C TRP A 149 -10.05 -5.79 5.89
N GLU A 150 -9.68 -7.01 5.49
CA GLU A 150 -9.38 -7.39 4.09
C GLU A 150 -10.62 -7.90 3.34
N GLN A 151 -11.83 -7.77 3.90
CA GLN A 151 -13.08 -8.24 3.27
C GLN A 151 -13.32 -7.65 1.88
N ASN A 152 -12.85 -6.42 1.63
CA ASN A 152 -12.97 -5.75 0.34
C ASN A 152 -11.76 -6.06 -0.54
N SER A 153 -11.56 -7.34 -0.84
CA SER A 153 -10.50 -7.81 -1.72
C SER A 153 -11.07 -8.54 -2.92
N ILE A 154 -10.71 -8.12 -4.12
CA ILE A 154 -11.03 -8.83 -5.37
C ILE A 154 -9.79 -9.56 -5.80
N ARG A 155 -9.93 -10.84 -6.15
CA ARG A 155 -8.88 -11.61 -6.80
C ARG A 155 -9.16 -11.65 -8.30
N ILE A 156 -8.20 -11.19 -9.10
CA ILE A 156 -8.28 -11.19 -10.55
C ILE A 156 -7.18 -12.09 -11.10
N SER A 157 -7.55 -13.08 -11.89
CA SER A 157 -6.58 -13.91 -12.61
C SER A 157 -6.03 -13.11 -13.79
N THR A 158 -4.71 -13.06 -13.91
CA THR A 158 -4.01 -12.40 -15.01
C THR A 158 -3.38 -13.39 -15.97
N THR A 159 -3.68 -14.69 -15.85
CA THR A 159 -3.19 -15.71 -16.79
C THR A 159 -3.74 -15.44 -18.20
N ASP A 160 -5.01 -15.04 -18.27
CA ASP A 160 -5.70 -14.63 -19.49
C ASP A 160 -5.69 -13.11 -19.67
N ARG A 161 -6.28 -12.62 -20.78
CA ARG A 161 -6.47 -11.19 -21.00
C ARG A 161 -7.49 -10.65 -20.00
N LEU A 162 -7.10 -9.59 -19.29
CA LEU A 162 -8.03 -8.77 -18.51
C LEU A 162 -9.04 -8.10 -19.45
N ASP A 163 -10.31 -8.16 -19.09
CA ASP A 163 -11.35 -7.39 -19.76
C ASP A 163 -11.73 -6.14 -18.95
N SER A 164 -12.54 -5.26 -19.55
CA SER A 164 -13.01 -4.05 -18.87
C SER A 164 -13.98 -4.33 -17.73
N ALA A 165 -14.63 -5.51 -17.72
CA ALA A 165 -15.58 -5.89 -16.69
C ALA A 165 -14.85 -6.24 -15.39
N ASP A 166 -13.72 -6.94 -15.46
CA ASP A 166 -12.84 -7.22 -14.31
C ASP A 166 -12.43 -5.93 -13.57
N ILE A 167 -12.17 -4.86 -14.34
CA ILE A 167 -11.78 -3.55 -13.81
C ILE A 167 -12.99 -2.83 -13.17
N SER A 168 -14.17 -2.92 -13.78
CA SER A 168 -15.38 -2.25 -13.26
C SER A 168 -15.81 -2.74 -11.88
N VAL A 169 -15.65 -4.04 -11.58
CA VAL A 169 -15.96 -4.62 -10.26
C VAL A 169 -15.09 -3.99 -9.16
N GLY A 170 -13.83 -3.65 -9.50
CA GLY A 170 -12.92 -2.91 -8.61
C GLY A 170 -13.45 -1.52 -8.25
N PHE A 171 -13.94 -0.78 -9.24
CA PHE A 171 -14.49 0.55 -9.01
C PHE A 171 -15.76 0.51 -8.17
N ASP A 172 -16.67 -0.43 -8.44
CA ASP A 172 -17.92 -0.54 -7.69
C ASP A 172 -17.68 -0.83 -6.21
N LEU A 173 -16.71 -1.69 -5.88
CA LEU A 173 -16.35 -1.99 -4.49
C LEU A 173 -15.74 -0.79 -3.75
N VAL A 174 -14.88 0.00 -4.43
CA VAL A 174 -14.32 1.25 -3.85
C VAL A 174 -15.43 2.26 -3.54
N CYS A 175 -16.47 2.33 -4.38
CA CYS A 175 -17.57 3.27 -4.21
C CYS A 175 -18.63 2.81 -3.19
N ALA A 176 -18.80 1.50 -2.99
CA ALA A 176 -19.87 0.95 -2.16
C ALA A 176 -19.55 0.91 -0.66
N GLU A 177 -18.28 0.73 -0.27
CA GLU A 177 -17.93 0.50 1.15
C GLU A 177 -16.96 1.53 1.72
N LYS A 178 -17.38 2.19 2.80
CA LYS A 178 -16.50 3.00 3.67
C LYS A 178 -16.14 2.18 4.91
N PRO A 179 -14.85 2.03 5.26
CA PRO A 179 -14.44 1.42 6.53
C PRO A 179 -15.11 2.15 7.70
N ALA A 180 -15.60 1.38 8.68
CA ALA A 180 -16.25 1.96 9.86
C ALA A 180 -15.28 2.89 10.62
N GLU A 181 -15.74 4.10 10.96
CA GLU A 181 -14.92 5.11 11.66
C GLU A 181 -14.23 4.55 12.92
N PRO A 182 -13.03 5.05 13.25
CA PRO A 182 -12.40 4.72 14.52
C PRO A 182 -13.23 5.27 15.70
N ASP A 183 -13.54 4.42 16.68
CA ASP A 183 -14.26 4.82 17.90
C ASP A 183 -13.43 5.85 18.68
N ARG A 184 -13.84 7.12 18.57
CA ARG A 184 -13.19 8.27 19.22
C ARG A 184 -13.20 8.19 20.76
N ARG A 185 -13.93 7.24 21.36
CA ARG A 185 -14.07 7.11 22.82
C ARG A 185 -12.84 6.51 23.52
N ARG A 186 -11.92 5.84 22.82
CA ARG A 186 -10.75 5.20 23.45
C ARG A 186 -9.60 6.15 23.84
N HIS A 187 -9.57 7.39 23.34
CA HIS A 187 -8.49 8.34 23.68
C HIS A 187 -8.75 9.21 24.91
N ARG A 188 -9.97 9.19 25.48
CA ARG A 188 -10.29 10.00 26.67
C ARG A 188 -10.01 9.30 28.01
N ALA A 189 -9.69 8.01 28.01
CA ALA A 189 -9.53 7.21 29.22
C ALA A 189 -8.12 7.20 29.84
N LYS A 190 -7.11 7.82 29.23
CA LYS A 190 -5.73 7.88 29.78
C LYS A 190 -5.39 9.18 30.54
N GLY A 191 -6.34 10.10 30.70
CA GLY A 191 -6.10 11.46 31.24
C GLY A 191 -6.65 11.77 32.64
N ARG A 192 -7.00 10.77 33.45
CA ARG A 192 -7.33 10.99 34.88
C ARG A 192 -6.54 10.02 35.75
N ARG A 193 -5.31 10.41 36.10
CA ARG A 193 -4.70 9.92 37.34
C ARG A 193 -5.07 10.88 38.46
N LEU A 194 -5.46 10.25 39.55
CA LEU A 194 -5.97 10.80 40.79
C LEU A 194 -4.98 11.78 41.43
N THR A 195 -5.47 12.94 41.83
CA THR A 195 -4.91 13.71 42.94
C THR A 195 -5.77 13.41 44.15
N GLU A 196 -5.27 12.56 45.04
CA GLU A 196 -5.54 12.62 46.48
C GLU A 196 -4.18 12.67 47.18
#